data_AF-A0A2D6FG50-F1
#
_entry.id   AF-A0A2D6FG50-F1
#
_cell.length_a   1.000
_cell.length_b   1.000
_cell.length_c   1.000
_cell.angle_alpha   90.00
_cell.angle_beta   90.00
_cell.angle_gamma   90.00
#
_symmetry.space_group_name_H-M   'P 1'
#
loop_
_entity.id
_entity.type
_entity.pdbx_description
1 polymer ?
#
loop_
_entity_poly.entity_id
_entity_poly.type
_entity_poly.pdbx_seq_one_letter_code
_entity_poly.pdbx_strand_id
1 'polypeptide(L)'
;MSLYPWTTSSELQHDLVYGDVKVSKSGLKTVDLKIQKEITVKFVLQTPRMRMPFGISAYGGDLKSSKLQLEFVEGSPFHTFCMGIDEANLKHAVKIQSALLETRNKKAELIAEKQFKLVSESKGAYPPSLKVKVPYTNELVCSTIIVDEDHKRATVDDVPRRGEAIAIIEITGLWATASGWGATTRLAQLKFFPESDEEEEPALMFTE
;
A
#
# COMPACT_ATOMS: atom_id res chain seq x y z
N MET A 1 -20.75 10.53 5.87
CA MET A 1 -20.54 9.21 6.49
C MET A 1 -19.04 8.92 6.39
N SER A 2 -18.30 8.87 7.50
CA SER A 2 -16.84 8.70 7.45
C SER A 2 -16.50 7.32 6.88
N LEU A 3 -15.67 7.29 5.82
CA LEU A 3 -15.20 6.05 5.19
C LEU A 3 -14.20 5.27 6.08
N TYR A 4 -13.83 5.83 7.24
CA TYR A 4 -12.95 5.22 8.21
C TYR A 4 -13.58 5.39 9.61
N PRO A 5 -13.98 4.30 10.28
CA PRO A 5 -14.57 4.40 11.62
C PRO A 5 -13.52 4.73 12.70
N TRP A 6 -12.23 4.63 12.37
CA TRP A 6 -11.14 4.89 13.30
C TRP A 6 -10.74 6.36 13.22
N THR A 7 -10.86 7.05 14.35
CA THR A 7 -10.46 8.46 14.52
C THR A 7 -9.03 8.59 15.07
N THR A 8 -8.46 7.49 15.60
CA THR A 8 -7.10 7.44 16.15
C THR A 8 -6.37 6.13 15.80
N SER A 9 -5.03 6.16 15.85
CA SER A 9 -4.18 4.96 15.67
C SER A 9 -4.32 3.94 16.82
N SER A 10 -4.76 4.38 18.00
CA SER A 10 -5.04 3.52 19.15
C SER A 10 -6.28 2.65 18.97
N GLU A 11 -7.36 3.20 18.38
CA GLU A 11 -8.58 2.44 18.10
C GLU A 11 -8.31 1.30 17.11
N LEU A 12 -7.50 1.57 16.09
CA LEU A 12 -7.11 0.56 15.11
C LEU A 12 -6.35 -0.61 15.75
N GLN A 13 -5.47 -0.36 16.72
CA GLN A 13 -4.68 -1.41 17.37
C GLN A 13 -5.53 -2.45 18.09
N HIS A 14 -6.70 -2.07 18.61
CA HIS A 14 -7.63 -3.00 19.26
C HIS A 14 -8.33 -3.93 18.27
N ASP A 15 -8.55 -3.46 17.04
CA ASP A 15 -9.25 -4.21 16.02
C ASP A 15 -8.31 -5.11 15.20
N LEU A 16 -6.99 -4.90 15.25
CA LEU A 16 -6.04 -5.72 14.48
C LEU A 16 -5.87 -7.11 15.10
N VAL A 17 -6.18 -8.14 14.31
CA VAL A 17 -5.99 -9.55 14.67
C VAL A 17 -4.86 -10.15 13.84
N TYR A 18 -3.78 -10.48 14.52
CA TYR A 18 -2.63 -11.17 13.95
C TYR A 18 -2.75 -12.67 14.21
N GLY A 19 -2.56 -13.49 13.16
CA GLY A 19 -2.51 -14.94 13.28
C GLY A 19 -1.17 -15.46 13.81
N ASP A 20 -1.03 -16.79 13.80
CA ASP A 20 0.24 -17.43 14.12
C ASP A 20 1.27 -17.28 12.98
N VAL A 21 2.56 -17.38 13.33
CA VAL A 21 3.65 -17.41 12.35
C VAL A 21 3.59 -18.71 11.56
N LYS A 22 3.43 -18.58 10.25
CA LYS A 22 3.49 -19.67 9.28
C LYS A 22 4.83 -19.63 8.56
N VAL A 23 5.41 -20.79 8.28
CA VAL A 23 6.67 -20.91 7.53
C VAL A 23 6.39 -21.68 6.24
N SER A 24 6.70 -21.08 5.10
CA SER A 24 6.57 -21.75 3.81
C SER A 24 7.74 -22.72 3.57
N LYS A 25 7.61 -23.58 2.54
CA LYS A 25 8.71 -24.44 2.08
C LYS A 25 9.97 -23.67 1.67
N SER A 26 9.82 -22.42 1.25
CA SER A 26 10.93 -21.55 0.85
C SER A 26 11.56 -20.79 2.03
N GLY A 27 11.11 -21.04 3.27
CA GLY A 27 11.56 -20.32 4.46
C GLY A 27 10.96 -18.93 4.65
N LEU A 28 10.02 -18.52 3.78
CA LEU A 28 9.27 -17.27 3.96
C LEU A 28 8.37 -17.42 5.19
N LYS A 29 8.48 -16.48 6.12
CA LYS A 29 7.62 -16.44 7.30
C LYS A 29 6.51 -15.42 7.11
N THR A 30 5.29 -15.78 7.47
CA THR A 30 4.13 -14.90 7.30
C THR A 30 3.21 -14.95 8.52
N VAL A 31 2.53 -13.84 8.78
CA VAL A 31 1.47 -13.72 9.79
C VAL A 31 0.26 -13.10 9.11
N ASP A 32 -0.88 -13.79 9.11
CA ASP A 32 -2.10 -13.22 8.55
C ASP A 32 -2.58 -12.03 9.40
N LEU A 33 -3.09 -10.99 8.73
CA LEU A 33 -3.66 -9.82 9.40
C LEU A 33 -5.12 -9.66 9.01
N LYS A 34 -5.97 -9.49 10.02
CA LYS A 34 -7.41 -9.31 9.89
C LYS A 34 -7.88 -8.17 10.79
N ILE A 35 -9.13 -7.75 10.59
CA ILE A 35 -9.81 -6.77 11.43
C ILE A 35 -10.92 -7.49 12.19
N GLN A 36 -10.96 -7.32 13.50
CA GLN A 36 -12.05 -7.71 14.39
C GLN A 36 -13.06 -6.59 14.47
N LYS A 37 -14.31 -6.88 14.10
CA LYS A 37 -15.49 -6.08 14.46
C LYS A 37 -16.47 -7.01 15.17
N GLU A 38 -17.74 -6.98 14.80
CA GLU A 38 -18.72 -8.01 15.17
C GLU A 38 -18.30 -9.40 14.66
N ILE A 39 -17.71 -9.45 13.47
CA ILE A 39 -17.06 -10.63 12.88
C ILE A 39 -15.63 -10.30 12.45
N THR A 40 -14.77 -11.31 12.36
CA THR A 40 -13.41 -11.15 11.84
C THR A 40 -13.43 -11.10 10.32
N VAL A 41 -12.94 -10.00 9.74
CA VAL A 41 -12.92 -9.77 8.29
C VAL A 41 -11.51 -9.46 7.78
N LYS A 42 -11.35 -9.46 6.46
CA LYS A 42 -10.11 -9.02 5.82
C LYS A 42 -9.82 -7.55 6.15
N PHE A 43 -8.55 -7.21 6.29
CA PHE A 43 -8.16 -5.81 6.45
C PHE A 43 -8.12 -5.13 5.07
N VAL A 44 -9.20 -4.42 4.75
CA VAL A 44 -9.33 -3.66 3.51
C VAL A 44 -9.51 -2.18 3.83
N LEU A 45 -8.83 -1.33 3.08
CA LEU A 45 -8.90 0.12 3.18
C LEU A 45 -9.09 0.74 1.80
N GLN A 46 -9.90 1.79 1.74
CA GLN A 46 -9.92 2.69 0.59
C GLN A 46 -8.85 3.76 0.82
N THR A 47 -8.29 4.34 -0.24
CA THR A 47 -7.47 5.55 -0.16
C THR A 47 -8.36 6.79 -0.39
N PRO A 48 -7.95 7.98 0.04
CA PRO A 48 -8.42 9.21 -0.61
C PRO A 48 -7.99 9.24 -2.08
N ARG A 49 -8.44 10.25 -2.83
CA ARG A 49 -7.87 10.56 -4.15
C ARG A 49 -6.42 11.01 -3.94
N MET A 50 -5.47 10.24 -4.47
CA MET A 50 -4.03 10.42 -4.26
C MET A 50 -3.32 10.56 -5.60
N ARG A 51 -2.24 11.35 -5.62
CA ARG A 51 -1.39 11.48 -6.80
C ARG A 51 -0.70 10.15 -7.13
N MET A 52 -0.73 9.79 -8.41
CA MET A 52 -0.15 8.60 -9.00
C MET A 52 0.92 9.02 -10.02
N PRO A 53 2.18 9.21 -9.61
CA PRO A 53 3.21 9.84 -10.44
C PRO A 53 3.78 8.96 -11.57
N PHE A 54 3.58 7.64 -11.50
CA PHE A 54 4.23 6.66 -12.39
C PHE A 54 3.27 5.63 -13.00
N GLY A 55 1.96 5.75 -12.77
CA GLY A 55 0.99 4.75 -13.18
C GLY A 55 1.21 3.41 -12.49
N ILE A 56 0.87 2.33 -13.19
CA ILE A 56 1.25 0.96 -12.81
C ILE A 56 2.56 0.62 -13.51
N SER A 57 3.59 0.23 -12.75
CA SER A 57 4.86 -0.17 -13.34
C SER A 57 4.67 -1.38 -14.27
N ALA A 58 5.26 -1.33 -15.47
CA ALA A 58 5.16 -2.39 -16.46
C ALA A 58 5.55 -3.77 -15.89
N TYR A 59 4.79 -4.79 -16.27
CA TYR A 59 5.14 -6.19 -16.02
C TYR A 59 6.18 -6.60 -17.07
N GLY A 60 7.48 -6.50 -16.76
CA GLY A 60 8.54 -6.88 -17.70
C GLY A 60 9.97 -6.70 -17.19
N GLY A 61 10.71 -7.82 -17.11
CA GLY A 61 12.06 -7.94 -16.55
C GLY A 61 12.18 -9.14 -15.60
N ASP A 62 13.33 -9.32 -14.92
CA ASP A 62 13.56 -10.38 -13.91
C ASP A 62 12.60 -10.32 -12.70
N LEU A 63 11.81 -9.25 -12.57
CA LEU A 63 10.87 -9.00 -11.47
C LEU A 63 9.42 -9.24 -11.91
N LYS A 64 8.85 -10.37 -11.47
CA LYS A 64 7.46 -10.82 -11.70
C LYS A 64 6.39 -10.03 -10.93
N SER A 65 6.53 -8.71 -10.73
CA SER A 65 5.53 -7.95 -9.95
C SER A 65 5.36 -6.50 -10.41
N SER A 66 4.13 -6.13 -10.78
CA SER A 66 3.76 -4.74 -11.00
C SER A 66 3.33 -4.07 -9.70
N LYS A 67 3.65 -2.78 -9.58
CA LYS A 67 3.32 -1.97 -8.41
C LYS A 67 2.68 -0.66 -8.83
N LEU A 68 1.73 -0.22 -8.03
CA LEU A 68 1.17 1.12 -8.04
C LEU A 68 1.86 1.93 -6.93
N GLN A 69 2.27 3.15 -7.23
CA GLN A 69 2.78 4.09 -6.23
C GLN A 69 1.80 5.26 -6.09
N LEU A 70 1.37 5.51 -4.85
CA LEU A 70 0.50 6.64 -4.49
C LEU A 70 1.25 7.57 -3.54
N GLU A 71 1.18 8.88 -3.78
CA GLU A 71 1.84 9.88 -2.95
C GLU A 71 0.90 10.37 -1.84
N PHE A 72 1.41 10.38 -0.62
CA PHE A 72 0.72 10.98 0.51
C PHE A 72 0.88 12.49 0.49
N VAL A 73 -0.18 13.18 0.89
CA VAL A 73 -0.04 14.52 1.46
C VAL A 73 0.47 14.34 2.88
N GLU A 74 1.66 14.85 3.16
CA GLU A 74 2.29 14.74 4.48
C GLU A 74 1.40 15.37 5.56
N GLY A 75 1.30 14.70 6.72
CA GLY A 75 0.41 15.09 7.81
C GLY A 75 -1.09 14.87 7.58
N SER A 76 -1.52 14.42 6.39
CA SER A 76 -2.93 14.11 6.14
C SER A 76 -3.45 12.98 7.04
N PRO A 77 -4.76 12.89 7.31
CA PRO A 77 -5.33 11.83 8.14
C PRO A 77 -4.98 10.42 7.64
N PHE A 78 -4.99 10.21 6.33
CA PHE A 78 -4.64 8.92 5.73
C PHE A 78 -3.15 8.58 5.87
N HIS A 79 -2.27 9.59 5.74
CA HIS A 79 -0.84 9.43 6.00
C HIS A 79 -0.58 8.99 7.45
N THR A 80 -1.13 9.73 8.41
CA THR A 80 -1.01 9.43 9.85
C THR A 80 -1.61 8.07 10.19
N PHE A 81 -2.73 7.70 9.56
CA PHE A 81 -3.35 6.39 9.72
C PHE A 81 -2.42 5.25 9.26
N CYS A 82 -1.81 5.37 8.07
CA CYS A 82 -0.86 4.38 7.57
C CYS A 82 0.41 4.28 8.45
N MET A 83 0.92 5.40 8.96
CA MET A 83 2.01 5.38 9.95
C MET A 83 1.61 4.63 11.23
N GLY A 84 0.36 4.79 11.68
CA GLY A 84 -0.19 4.05 12.83
C GLY A 84 -0.24 2.54 12.59
N ILE A 85 -0.51 2.10 11.36
CA ILE A 85 -0.42 0.67 11.00
C ILE A 85 1.03 0.18 11.06
N ASP A 86 1.98 0.96 10.57
CA ASP A 86 3.41 0.61 10.64
C ASP A 86 3.88 0.47 12.08
N GLU A 87 3.43 1.34 12.98
CA GLU A 87 3.73 1.26 14.42
C GLU A 87 3.09 0.03 15.07
N ALA A 88 1.81 -0.25 14.77
CA ALA A 88 1.12 -1.44 15.28
C ALA A 88 1.82 -2.75 14.84
N ASN A 89 2.22 -2.80 13.57
CA ASN A 89 2.97 -3.92 13.01
C ASN A 89 4.33 -4.09 13.68
N LEU A 90 5.04 -2.99 13.96
CA LEU A 90 6.31 -3.03 14.70
C LEU A 90 6.11 -3.57 16.11
N LYS A 91 5.13 -3.05 16.86
CA LYS A 91 4.80 -3.56 18.21
C LYS A 91 4.52 -5.06 18.19
N HIS A 92 3.73 -5.54 17.22
CA HIS A 92 3.47 -6.95 17.08
C HIS A 92 4.74 -7.75 16.73
N ALA A 93 5.51 -7.31 15.74
CA ALA A 93 6.75 -7.96 15.33
C ALA A 93 7.78 -8.07 16.47
N VAL A 94 7.90 -7.04 17.32
CA VAL A 94 8.74 -7.05 18.53
C VAL A 94 8.27 -8.13 19.51
N LYS A 95 6.96 -8.26 19.71
CA LYS A 95 6.36 -9.29 20.59
C LYS A 95 6.65 -10.71 20.10
N ILE A 96 6.59 -10.94 18.79
CA ILE A 96 6.79 -12.27 18.18
C ILE A 96 8.18 -12.47 17.55
N GLN A 97 9.15 -11.61 17.88
CA GLN A 97 10.45 -11.52 17.21
C GLN A 97 11.23 -12.85 17.14
N SER A 98 11.08 -13.73 18.14
CA SER A 98 11.77 -15.02 18.13
C SER A 98 11.20 -15.97 17.09
N ALA A 99 9.89 -15.92 16.83
CA ALA A 99 9.23 -16.77 15.84
C ALA A 99 9.34 -16.16 14.44
N LEU A 100 9.05 -14.86 14.30
CA LEU A 100 9.00 -14.17 13.01
C LEU A 100 10.39 -13.81 12.47
N LEU A 101 11.30 -13.33 13.32
CA LEU A 101 12.58 -12.74 12.90
C LEU A 101 13.80 -13.55 13.33
N GLU A 102 13.62 -14.66 14.05
CA GLU A 102 14.71 -15.50 14.59
C GLU A 102 15.68 -14.73 15.49
N THR A 103 15.17 -13.71 16.18
CA THR A 103 15.96 -12.88 17.09
C THR A 103 15.28 -12.81 18.45
N ARG A 104 16.05 -12.56 19.51
CA ARG A 104 15.53 -12.48 20.88
C ARG A 104 16.03 -11.20 21.53
N ASN A 105 15.16 -10.56 22.31
CA ASN A 105 15.45 -9.37 23.10
C ASN A 105 16.08 -8.21 22.31
N LYS A 106 15.87 -8.15 20.98
CA LYS A 106 16.23 -6.98 20.20
C LYS A 106 15.28 -5.84 20.56
N LYS A 107 15.87 -4.65 20.68
CA LYS A 107 15.12 -3.41 20.89
C LYS A 107 14.29 -3.07 19.64
N ALA A 108 13.19 -2.35 19.84
CA ALA A 108 12.24 -2.03 18.77
C ALA A 108 12.89 -1.23 17.63
N GLU A 109 13.84 -0.34 17.95
CA GLU A 109 14.54 0.50 16.98
C GLU A 109 15.34 -0.36 15.97
N LEU A 110 16.05 -1.38 16.46
CA LEU A 110 16.81 -2.30 15.61
C LEU A 110 15.92 -3.20 14.74
N ILE A 111 14.70 -3.49 15.21
CA ILE A 111 13.72 -4.23 14.42
C ILE A 111 13.13 -3.31 13.34
N ALA A 112 12.88 -2.04 13.67
CA ALA A 112 12.35 -1.03 12.77
C ALA A 112 13.29 -0.71 11.60
N GLU A 113 14.62 -0.80 11.79
CA GLU A 113 15.61 -0.59 10.71
C GLU A 113 15.40 -1.52 9.50
N LYS A 114 14.86 -2.73 9.73
CA LYS A 114 14.57 -3.71 8.66
C LYS A 114 13.10 -3.75 8.26
N GLN A 115 12.30 -2.81 8.75
CA GLN A 115 10.88 -2.73 8.42
C GLN A 115 10.69 -2.11 7.03
N PHE A 116 10.08 -2.87 6.13
CA PHE A 116 9.45 -2.36 4.93
C PHE A 116 8.09 -1.76 5.31
N LYS A 117 8.13 -0.47 5.63
CA LYS A 117 6.96 0.34 6.01
C LYS A 117 5.96 0.49 4.86
N LEU A 118 4.69 0.66 5.20
CA LEU A 118 3.65 1.08 4.27
C LEU A 118 3.92 2.49 3.77
N VAL A 119 4.34 3.39 4.68
CA VAL A 119 4.78 4.74 4.34
C VAL A 119 6.27 4.72 4.04
N SER A 120 6.60 4.79 2.76
CA SER A 120 7.98 4.93 2.29
C SER A 120 8.33 6.41 2.26
N GLU A 121 9.08 6.87 3.27
CA GLU A 121 9.69 8.19 3.26
C GLU A 121 10.82 8.25 2.22
N SER A 122 10.92 9.38 1.52
CA SER A 122 12.07 9.67 0.66
C SER A 122 12.99 10.66 1.36
N LYS A 123 14.31 10.56 1.12
CA LYS A 123 15.27 11.55 1.61
C LYS A 123 15.18 12.84 0.77
N GLY A 124 14.16 13.64 1.03
CA GLY A 124 14.10 15.07 0.70
C GLY A 124 13.71 15.49 -0.72
N ALA A 125 13.51 14.58 -1.67
CA ALA A 125 13.18 14.95 -3.05
C ALA A 125 11.76 14.59 -3.50
N TYR A 126 11.09 13.68 -2.79
CA TYR A 126 9.77 13.18 -3.19
C TYR A 126 8.81 13.09 -1.99
N PRO A 127 7.50 13.29 -2.19
CA PRO A 127 6.51 13.05 -1.15
C PRO A 127 6.61 11.62 -0.60
N PRO A 128 6.26 11.38 0.68
CA PRO A 128 6.08 10.03 1.20
C PRO A 128 5.11 9.24 0.31
N SER A 129 5.34 7.95 0.15
CA SER A 129 4.54 7.14 -0.79
C SER A 129 4.09 5.80 -0.23
N LEU A 130 2.95 5.34 -0.73
CA LEU A 130 2.41 4.00 -0.52
C LEU A 130 2.65 3.17 -1.78
N LYS A 131 3.33 2.03 -1.63
CA LYS A 131 3.53 1.06 -2.71
C LYS A 131 2.54 -0.10 -2.56
N VAL A 132 1.76 -0.35 -3.60
CA VAL A 132 0.71 -1.38 -3.62
C VAL A 132 1.04 -2.41 -4.69
N LYS A 133 1.06 -3.70 -4.36
CA LYS A 133 1.28 -4.75 -5.36
C LYS A 133 0.02 -4.95 -6.19
N VAL A 134 0.17 -4.98 -7.50
CA VAL A 134 -0.90 -5.35 -8.43
C VAL A 134 -0.89 -6.87 -8.61
N PRO A 135 -1.96 -7.58 -8.23
CA PRO A 135 -2.00 -9.03 -8.28
C PRO A 135 -2.25 -9.58 -9.68
N TYR A 136 -1.28 -10.34 -10.19
CA TYR A 136 -1.40 -11.15 -11.40
C TYR A 136 -1.51 -12.63 -11.04
N THR A 137 -2.26 -13.39 -11.85
CA THR A 137 -2.21 -14.86 -11.83
C THR A 137 -0.92 -15.36 -12.48
N ASN A 138 -0.66 -16.67 -12.39
CA ASN A 138 0.46 -17.30 -13.11
C ASN A 138 0.33 -17.19 -14.64
N GLU A 139 -0.89 -16.99 -15.13
CA GLU A 139 -1.22 -16.78 -16.55
C GLU A 139 -1.16 -15.30 -16.95
N LEU A 140 -0.58 -14.44 -16.10
CA LEU A 140 -0.46 -12.99 -16.33
C LEU A 140 -1.80 -12.25 -16.43
N VAL A 141 -2.84 -12.79 -15.79
CA VAL A 141 -4.15 -12.12 -15.71
C VAL A 141 -4.20 -11.26 -14.45
N CYS A 142 -4.42 -9.95 -14.63
CA CYS A 142 -4.62 -9.04 -13.50
C CYS A 142 -5.99 -9.31 -12.85
N SER A 143 -6.01 -9.57 -11.55
CA SER A 143 -7.24 -9.81 -10.78
C SER A 143 -7.87 -8.52 -10.20
N THR A 144 -7.23 -7.36 -10.43
CA THR A 144 -7.71 -6.06 -9.97
C THR A 144 -8.87 -5.58 -10.84
N ILE A 145 -9.92 -5.02 -10.22
CA ILE A 145 -10.94 -4.27 -10.95
C ILE A 145 -10.41 -2.87 -11.22
N ILE A 146 -10.28 -2.48 -12.49
CA ILE A 146 -9.79 -1.16 -12.88
C ILE A 146 -10.89 -0.44 -13.65
N VAL A 147 -11.16 0.80 -13.27
CA VAL A 147 -12.11 1.68 -13.93
C VAL A 147 -11.55 3.10 -14.07
N ASP A 148 -12.03 3.81 -15.09
CA ASP A 148 -11.76 5.24 -15.27
C ASP A 148 -12.66 6.12 -14.37
N GLU A 149 -12.63 7.43 -14.58
CA GLU A 149 -13.41 8.40 -13.81
C GLU A 149 -14.93 8.23 -13.95
N ASP A 150 -15.38 7.69 -15.08
CA ASP A 150 -16.78 7.42 -15.41
C ASP A 150 -17.24 6.01 -14.99
N HIS A 151 -16.39 5.25 -14.30
CA HIS A 151 -16.60 3.85 -13.91
C HIS A 151 -16.65 2.86 -15.10
N LYS A 152 -16.16 3.26 -16.27
CA LYS A 152 -16.01 2.34 -17.39
C LYS A 152 -14.84 1.41 -17.10
N ARG A 153 -15.01 0.13 -17.44
CA ARG A 153 -14.00 -0.89 -17.20
C ARG A 153 -12.77 -0.65 -18.07
N ALA A 154 -11.61 -0.76 -17.43
CA ALA A 154 -10.29 -0.58 -18.02
C ALA A 154 -9.37 -1.75 -17.64
N THR A 155 -8.20 -1.76 -18.24
CA THR A 155 -7.10 -2.70 -17.98
C THR A 155 -5.91 -1.96 -17.40
N VAL A 156 -4.83 -2.69 -17.07
CA VAL A 156 -3.59 -2.08 -16.57
C VAL A 156 -2.96 -1.16 -17.61
N ASP A 157 -3.08 -1.50 -18.89
CA ASP A 157 -2.47 -0.76 -19.99
C ASP A 157 -3.18 0.57 -20.27
N ASP A 158 -4.44 0.69 -19.85
CA ASP A 158 -5.23 1.92 -19.96
C ASP A 158 -4.92 2.94 -18.84
N VAL A 159 -4.22 2.51 -17.78
CA VAL A 159 -3.90 3.40 -16.65
C VAL A 159 -2.79 4.38 -17.08
N PRO A 160 -3.04 5.70 -17.00
CA PRO A 160 -2.07 6.68 -17.46
C PRO A 160 -0.82 6.65 -16.58
N ARG A 161 0.31 7.08 -17.16
CA ARG A 161 1.58 7.19 -16.43
C ARG A 161 1.52 8.23 -15.31
N ARG A 162 0.69 9.26 -15.44
CA ARG A 162 0.49 10.32 -14.46
C ARG A 162 -0.99 10.61 -14.29
N GLY A 163 -1.35 11.06 -13.09
CA GLY A 163 -2.71 11.41 -12.74
C GLY A 163 -2.95 11.17 -11.26
N GLU A 164 -4.18 10.87 -10.91
CA GLU A 164 -4.60 10.57 -9.56
C GLU A 164 -5.39 9.26 -9.51
N ALA A 165 -5.53 8.69 -8.32
CA ALA A 165 -6.29 7.47 -8.15
C ALA A 165 -6.95 7.36 -6.77
N ILE A 166 -8.06 6.63 -6.74
CA ILE A 166 -8.66 6.07 -5.53
C ILE A 166 -8.47 4.55 -5.61
N ALA A 167 -7.81 3.97 -4.62
CA ALA A 167 -7.53 2.54 -4.57
C ALA A 167 -8.27 1.87 -3.40
N ILE A 168 -8.73 0.65 -3.61
CA ILE A 168 -9.12 -0.28 -2.54
C ILE A 168 -7.96 -1.28 -2.38
N ILE A 169 -7.41 -1.33 -1.17
CA ILE A 169 -6.18 -2.06 -0.86
C ILE A 169 -6.47 -3.06 0.26
N GLU A 170 -6.03 -4.30 0.07
CA GLU A 170 -6.01 -5.32 1.12
C GLU A 170 -4.61 -5.35 1.77
N ILE A 171 -4.56 -5.24 3.10
CA ILE A 171 -3.34 -5.52 3.88
C ILE A 171 -3.45 -6.96 4.39
N THR A 172 -2.76 -7.89 3.73
CA THR A 172 -3.01 -9.32 3.95
C THR A 172 -2.34 -9.88 5.20
N GLY A 173 -1.24 -9.27 5.64
CA GLY A 173 -0.40 -9.84 6.68
C GLY A 173 1.03 -9.33 6.68
N LEU A 174 1.78 -9.74 7.70
CA LEU A 174 3.21 -9.55 7.79
C LEU A 174 3.95 -10.65 7.03
N TRP A 175 5.11 -10.29 6.48
CA TRP A 175 6.08 -11.21 5.90
C TRP A 175 7.47 -10.91 6.48
N ALA A 176 8.32 -11.93 6.58
CA ALA A 176 9.71 -11.78 6.98
C ALA A 176 10.64 -12.72 6.19
N THR A 177 11.79 -12.17 5.81
CA THR A 177 12.91 -12.85 5.14
C THR A 177 14.22 -12.37 5.76
N ALA A 178 15.37 -12.86 5.26
CA ALA A 178 16.68 -12.37 5.69
C ALA A 178 16.90 -10.87 5.39
N SER A 179 16.29 -10.34 4.32
CA SER A 179 16.44 -8.94 3.92
C SER A 179 15.61 -7.97 4.76
N GLY A 180 14.58 -8.46 5.45
CA GLY A 180 13.78 -7.68 6.38
C GLY A 180 12.36 -8.21 6.47
N TRP A 181 11.45 -7.35 6.91
CA TRP A 181 10.08 -7.74 7.18
C TRP A 181 9.13 -6.57 6.93
N GLY A 182 7.86 -6.83 6.69
CA GLY A 182 6.88 -5.76 6.49
C GLY A 182 5.49 -6.29 6.26
N ALA A 183 4.56 -5.39 5.94
CA ALA A 183 3.21 -5.77 5.55
C ALA A 183 3.12 -6.00 4.02
N THR A 184 2.23 -6.89 3.59
CA THR A 184 1.88 -7.04 2.18
C THR A 184 0.63 -6.23 1.87
N THR A 185 0.73 -5.34 0.88
CA THR A 185 -0.38 -4.60 0.29
C THR A 185 -0.75 -5.22 -1.06
N ARG A 186 -2.04 -5.44 -1.30
CA ARG A 186 -2.58 -5.95 -2.56
C ARG A 186 -3.66 -5.01 -3.07
N LEU A 187 -3.56 -4.62 -4.34
CA LEU A 187 -4.58 -3.82 -5.00
C LEU A 187 -5.80 -4.71 -5.30
N ALA A 188 -6.97 -4.31 -4.80
CA ALA A 188 -8.24 -4.99 -5.07
C ALA A 188 -9.03 -4.27 -6.15
N GLN A 189 -9.12 -2.94 -6.06
CA GLN A 189 -9.76 -2.09 -7.05
C GLN A 189 -9.00 -0.78 -7.25
N LEU A 190 -9.09 -0.22 -8.45
CA LEU A 190 -8.50 1.06 -8.81
C LEU A 190 -9.50 1.89 -9.64
N LYS A 191 -9.75 3.11 -9.20
CA LYS A 191 -10.35 4.17 -10.02
C LYS A 191 -9.28 5.21 -10.30
N PHE A 192 -8.99 5.49 -11.56
CA PHE A 192 -7.98 6.49 -11.95
C PHE A 192 -8.61 7.73 -12.57
N PHE A 193 -7.90 8.84 -12.47
CA PHE A 193 -8.24 10.14 -13.01
C PHE A 193 -7.00 10.62 -13.79
N PRO A 194 -7.04 10.64 -15.12
CA PRO A 194 -5.96 11.18 -15.92
C PRO A 194 -5.65 12.63 -15.52
N GLU A 195 -4.38 13.03 -15.62
CA GLU A 195 -4.03 14.45 -15.57
C GLU A 195 -4.68 15.11 -16.80
N SER A 196 -5.39 16.22 -16.62
CA SER A 196 -5.98 16.93 -17.74
C SER A 196 -4.86 17.44 -18.65
N ASP A 197 -4.90 17.07 -19.92
CA ASP A 197 -4.15 17.76 -20.97
C ASP A 197 -4.79 19.15 -21.14
N GLU A 198 -4.56 20.06 -20.19
CA GLU A 198 -4.72 21.48 -20.50
C GLU A 198 -3.62 21.79 -21.51
N GLU A 199 -3.97 21.72 -22.81
CA GLU A 199 -3.22 22.37 -23.86
C GLU A 199 -3.00 23.81 -23.38
N GLU A 200 -1.75 24.17 -23.06
CA GLU A 200 -1.37 25.57 -22.91
C GLU A 200 -1.78 26.25 -24.23
N GLU A 201 -2.93 26.94 -24.25
CA GLU A 201 -3.30 27.74 -25.40
C GLU A 201 -2.10 28.67 -25.67
N PRO A 202 -1.50 28.61 -26.87
CA PRO A 202 -0.38 29.48 -27.19
C PRO A 202 -0.89 30.90 -27.01
N ALA A 203 -0.32 31.62 -26.04
CA ALA A 203 -0.66 33.00 -25.76
C ALA A 203 -0.77 33.74 -27.09
N LEU A 204 -1.98 34.19 -27.43
CA LEU A 204 -2.24 35.00 -28.61
C LEU A 204 -1.28 36.19 -28.53
N MET A 205 -0.19 36.10 -29.29
CA MET A 205 0.72 37.21 -29.54
C MET A 205 -0.10 38.23 -30.33
N PHE A 206 -0.67 39.19 -29.60
CA PHE A 206 -1.18 40.42 -30.19
C PHE A 206 0.01 41.05 -30.92
N THR A 207 -0.04 41.00 -32.25
CA THR A 207 0.79 41.84 -33.09
C THR A 207 0.00 43.11 -33.34
N GLU A 208 0.57 44.23 -32.91
CA GLU A 208 0.07 45.59 -33.17
C GLU A 208 0.13 45.95 -34.66
#